data_AF-A0A1Z4F499-F1
#
_entry.id   AF-A0A1Z4F499-F1
#
_cell.length_a   1.000
_cell.length_b   1.000
_cell.length_c   1.000
_cell.angle_alpha   90.00
_cell.angle_beta   90.00
_cell.angle_gamma   90.00
#
_symmetry.space_group_name_H-M   'P 1'
#
loop_
_entity.id
_entity.type
_entity.pdbx_description
1 polymer ?
#
loop_
_entity_poly.entity_id
_entity_poly.type
_entity_poly.pdbx_seq_one_letter_code
_entity_poly.pdbx_strand_id
1 'polypeptide(L)'
;MGNAESRWVEVDEYLERTVAADAAELDHIRQAQEDGGLPDIAVSAAQGKFLYLLATIAKASRVLEIGTLGGYSTAWLAKAVLYPPRVPW
;
A
#
# COMPACT_ATOMS: atom_id res chain seq x y z
N MET A 1 2.81 -22.79 -16.25
CA MET A 1 2.68 -21.82 -15.14
C MET A 1 1.19 -21.69 -14.82
N GLY A 2 0.57 -22.40 -13.88
CA GLY A 2 1.02 -23.51 -13.06
C GLY A 2 0.28 -23.62 -11.72
N ASN A 3 -1.07 -23.48 -11.67
CA ASN A 3 -1.95 -23.55 -10.47
C ASN A 3 -1.57 -22.61 -9.30
N ALA A 4 -0.39 -22.76 -8.72
CA ALA A 4 0.11 -21.97 -7.61
C ALA A 4 0.13 -20.45 -7.92
N GLU A 5 0.63 -20.04 -9.09
CA GLU A 5 0.68 -18.63 -9.50
C GLU A 5 -0.72 -17.99 -9.61
N SER A 6 -1.67 -18.71 -10.22
CA SER A 6 -3.10 -18.30 -10.25
C SER A 6 -3.66 -18.16 -8.83
N ARG A 7 -3.34 -19.10 -7.95
CA ARG A 7 -3.82 -19.07 -6.56
C ARG A 7 -3.23 -17.92 -5.76
N TRP A 8 -1.98 -17.51 -6.03
CA TRP A 8 -1.40 -16.32 -5.40
C TRP A 8 -2.15 -15.05 -5.82
N VAL A 9 -2.45 -14.91 -7.10
CA VAL A 9 -3.24 -13.78 -7.62
C VAL A 9 -4.63 -13.75 -6.98
N GLU A 10 -5.33 -14.88 -6.94
CA GLU A 10 -6.67 -14.98 -6.33
C GLU A 10 -6.67 -14.59 -4.83
N VAL A 11 -5.62 -14.97 -4.10
CA VAL A 11 -5.47 -14.61 -2.69
C VAL A 11 -5.19 -13.11 -2.53
N ASP A 12 -4.31 -12.54 -3.35
CA ASP A 12 -4.03 -11.09 -3.33
C ASP A 12 -5.30 -10.30 -3.66
N GLU A 13 -6.04 -10.66 -4.71
CA GLU A 13 -7.32 -10.02 -5.06
C GLU A 13 -8.34 -10.09 -3.92
N TYR A 14 -8.40 -11.23 -3.22
CA TYR A 14 -9.25 -11.38 -2.04
C TYR A 14 -8.82 -10.44 -0.91
N LEU A 15 -7.52 -10.36 -0.61
CA LEU A 15 -7.00 -9.49 0.44
C LEU A 15 -7.19 -8.01 0.09
N GLU A 16 -6.93 -7.62 -1.15
CA GLU A 16 -7.11 -6.25 -1.59
C GLU A 16 -8.55 -5.80 -1.42
N ARG A 17 -9.51 -6.63 -1.84
CA ARG A 17 -10.94 -6.36 -1.68
C ARG A 17 -11.41 -6.34 -0.22
N THR A 18 -10.83 -7.16 0.65
CA THR A 18 -11.33 -7.33 2.03
C THR A 18 -10.64 -6.47 3.07
N VAL A 19 -9.33 -6.26 2.96
CA VAL A 19 -8.53 -5.58 3.99
C VAL A 19 -7.85 -4.30 3.50
N ALA A 20 -7.69 -4.11 2.19
CA ALA A 20 -7.07 -2.93 1.61
C ALA A 20 -8.02 -2.15 0.68
N ALA A 21 -9.33 -2.16 0.95
CA ALA A 21 -10.31 -1.45 0.14
C ALA A 21 -10.06 0.07 0.04
N ASP A 22 -9.37 0.66 1.03
CA ASP A 22 -8.93 2.06 1.04
C ASP A 22 -7.74 2.34 0.11
N ALA A 23 -7.24 1.33 -0.59
CA ALA A 23 -6.28 1.49 -1.69
C ALA A 23 -6.84 2.30 -2.85
N ALA A 24 -8.17 2.26 -3.07
CA ALA A 24 -8.83 3.01 -4.14
C ALA A 24 -8.59 4.54 -4.03
N GLU A 25 -8.35 5.05 -2.82
CA GLU A 25 -7.97 6.46 -2.61
C GLU A 25 -6.61 6.81 -3.25
N LEU A 26 -5.77 5.80 -3.51
CA LEU A 26 -4.41 5.92 -4.02
C LEU A 26 -4.27 5.50 -5.49
N ASP A 27 -5.36 5.12 -6.16
CA ASP A 27 -5.34 4.66 -7.57
C ASP A 27 -4.75 5.72 -8.52
N HIS A 28 -5.01 7.00 -8.22
CA HIS A 28 -4.45 8.13 -8.97
C HIS A 28 -2.92 8.14 -8.98
N ILE A 29 -2.27 7.63 -7.92
CA ILE A 29 -0.81 7.51 -7.85
C ILE A 29 -0.36 6.41 -8.81
N ARG A 30 -1.01 5.24 -8.79
CA ARG A 30 -0.68 4.14 -9.70
C ARG A 30 -0.85 4.54 -11.16
N GLN A 31 -1.96 5.22 -11.49
CA GLN A 31 -2.18 5.74 -12.83
C GLN A 31 -1.07 6.70 -13.26
N ALA A 32 -0.66 7.63 -12.38
CA ALA A 32 0.43 8.55 -12.68
C ALA A 32 1.78 7.83 -12.89
N GLN A 33 2.03 6.72 -12.20
CA GLN A 33 3.23 5.90 -12.41
C GLN A 33 3.22 5.22 -13.78
N GLU A 34 2.07 4.66 -14.16
CA GLU A 34 1.86 4.03 -15.47
C GLU A 34 2.01 5.06 -16.60
N ASP A 35 1.33 6.20 -16.49
CA ASP A 35 1.39 7.30 -17.46
C ASP A 35 2.82 7.87 -17.59
N GLY A 36 3.56 7.87 -16.48
CA GLY A 36 4.97 8.28 -16.43
C GLY A 36 5.96 7.24 -16.93
N GLY A 37 5.51 6.03 -17.29
CA GLY A 37 6.39 4.95 -17.75
C GLY A 37 7.35 4.43 -16.68
N LEU A 38 6.99 4.54 -15.40
CA LEU A 38 7.79 4.00 -14.31
C LEU A 38 7.73 2.46 -14.29
N PRO A 39 8.80 1.78 -13.83
CA PRO A 39 8.76 0.33 -13.70
C PRO A 39 7.73 -0.08 -12.64
N ASP A 40 6.98 -1.16 -12.90
CA ASP A 40 6.01 -1.72 -11.96
C ASP A 40 6.71 -2.52 -10.85
N ILE A 41 7.36 -1.79 -9.95
CA ILE A 41 8.03 -2.30 -8.75
C ILE A 41 7.41 -1.71 -7.48
N ALA A 42 6.25 -1.05 -7.61
CA ALA A 42 5.48 -0.62 -6.46
C ALA A 42 4.97 -1.84 -5.69
N VAL A 43 4.84 -1.68 -4.37
CA VAL A 43 4.18 -2.70 -3.54
C VAL A 43 2.73 -2.93 -3.98
N SER A 44 2.19 -4.12 -3.73
CA SER A 44 0.75 -4.38 -3.90
C SER A 44 -0.08 -3.57 -2.90
N ALA A 45 -1.40 -3.46 -3.11
CA ALA A 45 -2.25 -2.73 -2.17
C ALA A 45 -2.28 -3.39 -0.79
N ALA A 46 -2.28 -4.73 -0.74
CA ALA A 46 -2.19 -5.48 0.52
C ALA A 46 -0.87 -5.21 1.27
N GLN A 47 0.25 -5.14 0.55
CA GLN A 47 1.56 -4.81 1.13
C GLN A 47 1.63 -3.35 1.60
N GLY A 48 1.07 -2.41 0.84
CA GLY A 48 0.93 -1.01 1.26
C GLY A 48 0.11 -0.87 2.54
N LYS A 49 -1.03 -1.57 2.63
CA LYS A 49 -1.86 -1.62 3.84
C LYS A 49 -1.10 -2.19 5.03
N PHE A 50 -0.30 -3.23 4.81
CA PHE A 50 0.57 -3.78 5.85
C PHE A 50 1.55 -2.74 6.39
N LEU A 51 2.19 -1.93 5.53
CA LEU A 51 3.09 -0.85 5.97
C LEU A 51 2.34 0.23 6.78
N TYR A 52 1.15 0.62 6.35
CA TYR A 52 0.29 1.54 7.10
C TYR A 52 -0.05 1.00 8.50
N LEU A 53 -0.43 -0.28 8.59
CA LEU A 53 -0.74 -0.92 9.87
C LEU A 53 0.49 -1.02 10.76
N LEU A 54 1.64 -1.41 10.21
CA LEU A 54 2.90 -1.50 10.95
C LEU A 54 3.31 -0.14 11.54
N ALA A 55 3.25 0.93 10.73
CA ALA A 55 3.54 2.29 11.18
C ALA A 55 2.55 2.78 12.25
N THR A 56 1.26 2.45 12.08
CA THR A 56 0.20 2.78 13.04
C THR A 56 0.40 2.07 14.38
N ILE A 57 0.66 0.76 14.36
CA ILE A 57 0.91 -0.07 15.55
C ILE A 57 2.15 0.44 16.30
N ALA A 58 3.21 0.78 15.55
CA ALA A 58 4.43 1.35 16.11
C ALA A 58 4.25 2.79 16.64
N LYS A 59 3.09 3.43 16.42
CA LYS A 59 2.84 4.85 16.69
C LYS A 59 3.94 5.74 16.10
N ALA A 60 4.35 5.42 14.87
CA ALA A 60 5.44 6.12 14.20
C ALA A 60 5.07 7.60 14.00
N SER A 61 5.89 8.49 14.56
CA SER A 61 5.82 9.94 14.29
C SER A 61 6.73 10.37 13.15
N ARG A 62 7.68 9.51 12.77
CA ARG A 62 8.67 9.74 11.72
C ARG A 62 8.97 8.41 11.04
N VAL A 63 9.01 8.41 9.72
CA VAL A 63 9.37 7.24 8.90
C VAL A 63 10.48 7.66 7.94
N LEU A 64 11.49 6.81 7.77
CA LEU A 64 12.48 6.91 6.71
C LEU A 64 12.17 5.83 5.67
N GLU A 65 11.94 6.23 4.43
CA GLU A 65 11.79 5.34 3.29
C GLU A 65 13.00 5.51 2.37
N ILE A 66 13.63 4.40 1.97
CA ILE A 66 14.74 4.38 1.02
C ILE A 66 14.26 3.69 -0.25
N GLY A 67 14.08 4.47 -1.31
CA GLY A 67 13.48 4.01 -2.57
C GLY A 67 12.01 4.40 -2.67
N THR A 68 11.74 5.60 -3.20
CA THR A 68 10.40 6.19 -3.27
C THR A 68 9.59 5.75 -4.49
N LEU A 69 10.26 5.45 -5.62
CA LEU A 69 9.62 5.29 -6.93
C LEU A 69 8.64 6.46 -7.19
N GLY A 70 7.37 6.16 -7.52
CA GLY A 70 6.30 7.13 -7.71
C GLY A 70 5.49 7.42 -6.46
N GLY A 71 5.90 6.92 -5.30
CA GLY A 71 5.32 7.32 -4.01
C GLY A 71 4.10 6.51 -3.53
N TYR A 72 3.79 5.36 -4.14
CA TYR A 72 2.64 4.55 -3.69
C TYR A 72 2.81 4.03 -2.25
N SER A 73 3.97 3.45 -1.90
CA SER A 73 4.30 3.06 -0.52
C SER A 73 4.40 4.26 0.41
N THR A 74 4.96 5.37 -0.07
CA THR A 74 5.05 6.63 0.67
C THR A 74 3.68 7.12 1.10
N ALA A 75 2.67 7.05 0.22
CA ALA A 75 1.32 7.49 0.53
C ALA A 75 0.68 6.66 1.66
N TRP A 76 0.89 5.34 1.67
CA TRP A 76 0.46 4.48 2.78
C TRP A 76 1.13 4.84 4.10
N LEU A 77 2.44 5.05 4.09
CA LEU A 77 3.20 5.46 5.27
C LEU A 77 2.77 6.86 5.76
N ALA A 78 2.54 7.79 4.84
CA ALA A 78 2.07 9.13 5.13
C ALA A 78 0.67 9.14 5.75
N LYS A 79 -0.25 8.28 5.27
CA LYS A 79 -1.58 8.11 5.89
C LYS A 79 -1.47 7.74 7.38
N ALA A 80 -0.54 6.85 7.74
CA ALA A 80 -0.34 6.44 9.13
C ALA A 80 0.19 7.57 10.03
N VAL A 81 1.13 8.37 9.51
CA VAL A 81 1.82 9.41 10.30
C VAL A 81 1.02 10.72 10.38
N LEU A 82 0.39 11.14 9.28
CA LEU A 82 -0.32 12.43 9.17
C LEU A 82 -1.75 12.36 9.70
N TYR A 83 -2.39 11.20 9.56
CA TYR A 83 -3.77 10.97 9.99
C TYR A 83 -3.84 9.68 10.81
N PRO A 84 -3.11 9.60 11.94
CA PRO A 84 -3.17 8.43 12.78
C PRO A 84 -4.63 8.17 13.16
N PRO A 85 -5.13 6.92 13.05
CA PRO A 85 -6.51 6.62 13.37
C PRO A 85 -6.79 7.08 14.80
N ARG A 86 -7.78 7.97 14.95
CA ARG A 86 -8.26 8.41 16.26
C ARG A 86 -9.03 7.26 16.88
N VAL A 87 -8.34 6.35 17.56
CA VAL A 87 -9.00 5.38 18.43
C VAL A 87 -9.39 6.09 19.73
N PRO A 88 -10.67 6.03 20.16
CA PRO A 88 -11.17 6.75 21.33
C PRO A 88 -10.97 6.01 22.66
N TRP A 89 -10.08 5.02 22.72
CA TRP A 89 -9.76 4.26 23.93
C TRP A 89 -8.26 4.32 24.26
#